data_AF-A0A1I7FZT2-F1
#
_entry.id   AF-A0A1I7FZT2-F1
#
_cell.length_a   1.000
_cell.length_b   1.000
_cell.length_c   1.000
_cell.angle_alpha   90.00
_cell.angle_beta   90.00
_cell.angle_gamma   90.00
#
_symmetry.space_group_name_H-M   'P 1'
#
loop_
_entity.id
_entity.type
_entity.pdbx_description
1 polymer ?
#
loop_
_entity_poly.entity_id
_entity_poly.type
_entity_poly.pdbx_seq_one_letter_code
_entity_poly.pdbx_strand_id
1 'polypeptide(L)'
;MKEVFDGTYHLLKWIALHTGFTYREVNIIVYFIIIPMCFVFLIGNIVKKKYLFPCFCVLLAVVLWLIPDFELFSDRLFDSAVAFLNWFERWGLTYVQASVWICVVVPICIMLGLVYVKRYKRLPKH
;
A
#
# COMPACT_ATOMS: atom_id res chain seq x y z
N MET A 1 -10.61 -0.60 -16.40
CA MET A 1 -9.35 -0.14 -15.78
C MET A 1 -9.32 1.37 -15.58
N LYS A 2 -9.66 2.18 -16.59
CA LYS A 2 -9.76 3.65 -16.43
C LYS A 2 -10.69 4.08 -15.29
N GLU A 3 -11.91 3.53 -15.23
CA GLU A 3 -12.85 3.85 -14.13
C GLU A 3 -12.32 3.51 -12.73
N VAL A 4 -11.64 2.37 -12.58
CA VAL A 4 -11.02 1.97 -11.31
C VAL A 4 -9.89 2.92 -10.96
N PHE A 5 -9.05 3.25 -11.94
CA PHE A 5 -7.96 4.20 -11.78
C PHE A 5 -8.48 5.60 -11.39
N ASP A 6 -9.51 6.09 -12.08
CA ASP A 6 -10.11 7.40 -11.84
C ASP A 6 -10.77 7.43 -10.45
N GLY A 7 -11.50 6.38 -10.08
CA GLY A 7 -12.08 6.24 -8.75
C GLY A 7 -11.02 6.26 -7.64
N THR A 8 -9.94 5.49 -7.81
CA THR A 8 -8.79 5.50 -6.90
C THR A 8 -8.15 6.88 -6.84
N TYR A 9 -7.93 7.53 -7.99
CA TYR A 9 -7.35 8.85 -8.09
C TYR A 9 -8.19 9.92 -7.37
N HIS A 10 -9.50 9.93 -7.59
CA HIS A 10 -10.43 10.85 -6.93
C HIS A 10 -10.45 10.64 -5.42
N LEU A 11 -10.43 9.39 -4.96
CA LEU A 11 -10.34 9.08 -3.53
C LEU A 11 -9.05 9.64 -2.92
N LEU A 12 -7.90 9.40 -3.56
CA LEU A 12 -6.61 9.91 -3.06
C LEU A 12 -6.58 11.45 -3.05
N LYS A 13 -7.10 12.09 -4.10
CA LYS A 13 -7.23 13.55 -4.15
C LYS A 13 -8.14 14.08 -3.05
N TRP A 14 -9.25 13.41 -2.79
CA TRP A 14 -10.16 13.80 -1.71
C TRP A 14 -9.45 13.72 -0.35
N ILE A 15 -8.66 12.67 -0.10
CA ILE A 15 -7.85 12.54 1.12
C ILE A 15 -6.80 13.67 1.20
N ALA A 16 -6.11 13.97 0.10
CA ALA A 16 -5.12 15.06 0.03
C ALA A 16 -5.75 16.42 0.42
N LEU A 17 -6.93 16.72 -0.13
CA LEU A 17 -7.67 17.94 0.18
C LEU A 17 -8.05 18.05 1.67
N HIS A 18 -8.38 16.93 2.33
CA HIS A 18 -8.80 16.94 3.74
C HIS A 18 -7.63 16.92 4.73
N THR A 19 -6.47 16.42 4.30
CA THR A 19 -5.29 16.27 5.17
C THR A 19 -4.31 17.42 5.05
N GLY A 20 -4.38 18.20 3.96
CA GLY A 20 -3.40 19.25 3.66
C GLY A 20 -2.11 18.71 3.02
N PHE A 21 -2.00 17.40 2.84
CA PHE A 21 -0.91 16.77 2.10
C PHE A 21 -1.14 16.86 0.59
N THR A 22 -0.07 16.78 -0.18
CA THR A 22 -0.11 16.66 -1.63
C THR A 22 -0.64 15.29 -2.05
N TYR A 23 -1.12 15.19 -3.30
CA TYR A 23 -1.53 13.91 -3.88
C TYR A 23 -0.41 12.86 -3.83
N ARG A 24 0.84 13.27 -4.04
CA ARG A 24 2.02 12.39 -4.06
C ARG A 24 2.30 11.84 -2.67
N GLU A 25 2.29 12.70 -1.65
CA GLU A 25 2.41 12.30 -0.25
C GLU A 25 1.33 11.30 0.16
N VAL A 26 0.05 11.59 -0.14
CA VAL A 26 -1.05 10.66 0.16
C VAL A 26 -0.87 9.33 -0.57
N ASN A 27 -0.42 9.35 -1.82
CA ASN A 27 -0.13 8.13 -2.57
C ASN A 27 0.93 7.28 -1.86
N ILE A 28 2.04 7.89 -1.43
CA ILE A 28 3.08 7.21 -0.67
C ILE A 28 2.54 6.67 0.66
N ILE A 29 1.80 7.47 1.43
CA ILE A 29 1.21 7.04 2.70
C ILE A 29 0.30 5.83 2.50
N VAL A 30 -0.60 5.87 1.52
CA VAL A 30 -1.56 4.77 1.29
C VAL A 30 -0.84 3.49 0.86
N TYR A 31 0.01 3.56 -0.17
CA TYR A 31 0.57 2.36 -0.80
C TYR A 31 1.82 1.82 -0.11
N PHE A 32 2.65 2.68 0.51
CA PHE A 32 3.90 2.26 1.16
C PHE A 32 3.79 2.15 2.68
N ILE A 33 2.76 2.73 3.30
CA ILE A 33 2.57 2.68 4.76
C ILE A 33 1.31 1.91 5.13
N ILE A 34 0.14 2.37 4.71
CA ILE A 34 -1.15 1.81 5.17
C ILE A 34 -1.34 0.37 4.67
N ILE A 35 -1.17 0.10 3.38
CA ILE A 35 -1.35 -1.27 2.84
C ILE A 35 -0.36 -2.27 3.46
N PRO A 36 0.95 -2.00 3.53
CA PRO A 36 1.90 -2.89 4.22
C PRO A 36 1.55 -3.07 5.70
N MET A 37 1.11 -2.02 6.39
CA MET A 37 0.65 -2.11 7.77
C MET A 37 -0.54 -3.07 7.91
N CYS A 38 -1.51 -3.04 6.98
CA CYS A 38 -2.61 -4.01 6.95
C CYS A 38 -2.11 -5.45 6.75
N PHE A 39 -1.11 -5.67 5.87
CA PHE A 39 -0.52 -7.00 5.69
C PHE A 39 0.16 -7.51 6.95
N VAL A 40 1.01 -6.69 7.58
CA VAL A 40 1.70 -7.06 8.82
C VAL A 40 0.72 -7.36 9.94
N PHE A 41 -0.36 -6.58 10.05
CA PHE A 41 -1.43 -6.84 11.01
C PHE A 41 -2.10 -8.21 10.78
N LEU A 42 -2.47 -8.52 9.54
CA LEU A 42 -3.09 -9.80 9.20
C LEU A 42 -2.13 -10.97 9.41
N ILE A 43 -0.88 -10.85 8.98
CA ILE A 43 0.16 -11.87 9.15
C ILE A 43 0.44 -12.11 10.64
N GLY A 44 0.59 -11.06 11.43
CA GLY A 44 0.81 -11.15 12.88
C GLY A 44 -0.30 -11.93 13.58
N ASN A 45 -1.55 -11.73 13.15
CA ASN A 45 -2.69 -12.50 13.63
C ASN A 45 -2.66 -13.97 13.20
N ILE A 46 -2.20 -14.29 11.98
CA ILE A 46 -2.11 -15.67 11.46
C ILE A 46 -1.01 -16.47 12.16
N VAL A 47 0.12 -15.83 12.47
CA VAL A 47 1.28 -16.45 13.13
C VAL A 47 1.15 -16.40 14.66
N LYS A 48 0.08 -15.77 15.20
CA LYS A 48 -0.13 -15.51 16.63
C LYS A 48 0.99 -14.67 17.28
N LYS A 49 1.81 -13.98 16.48
CA LYS A 49 2.87 -13.08 16.94
C LYS A 49 2.35 -11.65 16.97
N LYS A 50 1.63 -11.31 18.05
CA LYS A 50 0.99 -10.00 18.22
C LYS A 50 1.99 -8.82 18.24
N TYR A 51 3.25 -9.08 18.55
CA TYR A 51 4.31 -8.05 18.58
C TYR A 51 4.75 -7.57 17.19
N LEU A 52 4.44 -8.29 16.10
CA LEU A 52 4.86 -7.89 14.75
C LEU A 52 4.26 -6.54 14.33
N PHE A 53 3.00 -6.30 14.67
CA PHE A 53 2.32 -5.04 14.36
C PHE A 53 2.93 -3.83 15.09
N PRO A 54 3.02 -3.81 16.44
CA PRO A 54 3.63 -2.66 17.13
C PRO A 54 5.11 -2.49 16.78
N CYS A 55 5.87 -3.57 16.54
CA CYS A 55 7.25 -3.47 16.07
C CYS A 55 7.34 -2.77 14.71
N PHE A 56 6.45 -3.11 13.77
CA PHE A 56 6.38 -2.43 12.47
C PHE A 56 5.97 -0.96 12.61
N CYS A 57 5.02 -0.63 13.50
CA CYS A 57 4.64 0.75 13.77
C CYS A 57 5.80 1.57 14.34
N VAL A 58 6.58 1.01 15.27
CA VAL A 58 7.77 1.66 15.83
C VAL A 58 8.82 1.86 14.74
N LEU A 59 9.07 0.84 13.90
CA LEU A 59 9.99 0.96 12.77
C LEU A 59 9.58 2.10 11.82
N LEU A 60 8.30 2.17 11.45
CA LEU A 60 7.77 3.24 10.62
C LEU A 60 7.93 4.60 11.28
N ALA A 61 7.64 4.73 12.58
CA ALA A 61 7.82 5.98 13.31
C ALA A 61 9.29 6.45 13.30
N VAL A 62 10.24 5.53 13.51
CA VAL A 62 11.68 5.83 13.44
C VAL A 62 12.08 6.26 12.04
N VAL A 63 11.62 5.55 10.99
CA VAL A 63 11.92 5.91 9.60
C VAL A 63 11.36 7.28 9.26
N LEU A 64 10.10 7.56 9.62
CA LEU A 64 9.46 8.85 9.37
C LEU A 64 10.15 9.97 10.14
N TRP A 65 10.63 9.72 11.35
CA TRP A 65 11.37 10.70 12.14
C TRP A 65 12.76 11.01 11.56
N LEU A 66 13.40 10.03 10.92
CA LEU A 66 14.68 10.21 10.23
C LEU A 66 14.56 10.99 8.91
N ILE A 67 13.35 11.16 8.37
CA ILE A 67 13.11 11.92 7.14
C ILE A 67 12.97 13.41 7.50
N PRO A 68 13.94 14.26 7.11
CA PRO A 68 13.91 15.68 7.47
C PRO A 68 12.86 16.47 6.69
N ASP A 69 12.58 16.04 5.46
CA ASP A 69 11.62 16.65 4.55
C ASP A 69 10.77 15.55 3.91
N PHE A 70 9.54 15.42 4.40
CA PHE A 70 8.62 14.38 3.96
C PHE A 70 8.08 14.62 2.56
N GLU A 71 7.94 15.88 2.16
CA GLU A 71 7.45 16.26 0.83
C GLU A 71 8.49 15.86 -0.23
N LEU A 72 9.75 16.26 -0.04
CA LEU A 72 10.84 15.89 -0.95
C LEU A 72 11.08 14.38 -1.00
N PHE A 73 10.96 13.69 0.13
CA PHE A 73 11.03 12.23 0.17
C PHE A 73 9.89 11.58 -0.63
N SER A 74 8.67 12.05 -0.42
CA SER A 74 7.48 11.54 -1.10
C SER A 74 7.55 11.77 -2.60
N ASP A 75 8.02 12.93 -3.04
CA ASP A 75 8.19 13.23 -4.46
C ASP A 75 9.18 12.29 -5.14
N ARG A 76 10.36 12.09 -4.53
CA ARG A 76 11.38 11.18 -5.07
C ARG A 76 10.90 9.72 -5.11
N LEU A 77 10.21 9.28 -4.05
CA LEU A 77 9.68 7.93 -3.99
C LEU A 77 8.53 7.74 -4.98
N PHE A 78 7.69 8.76 -5.17
CA PHE A 78 6.61 8.75 -6.14
C PHE A 78 7.15 8.70 -7.57
N ASP A 79 8.14 9.51 -7.91
CA ASP A 79 8.77 9.48 -9.24
C ASP A 79 9.42 8.11 -9.52
N SER A 80 10.05 7.51 -8.50
CA SER A 80 10.61 6.17 -8.59
C SER A 80 9.52 5.11 -8.80
N ALA A 81 8.38 5.23 -8.10
CA ALA A 81 7.24 4.34 -8.27
C ALA A 81 6.59 4.49 -9.66
N VAL A 82 6.46 5.72 -10.18
CA VAL A 82 5.98 5.97 -11.55
C VAL A 82 6.93 5.37 -12.57
N ALA A 83 8.25 5.53 -12.39
CA ALA A 83 9.24 4.91 -13.26
C ALA A 83 9.15 3.38 -13.25
N PHE A 84 8.92 2.77 -12.07
CA PHE A 84 8.66 1.34 -11.95
C PHE A 84 7.39 0.91 -12.68
N LEU A 85 6.29 1.67 -12.58
CA LEU A 85 5.05 1.37 -13.29
C LEU A 85 5.20 1.51 -14.81
N ASN A 86 5.88 2.56 -15.27
CA ASN A 86 6.17 2.79 -16.69
C ASN A 86 7.14 1.75 -17.26
N TRP A 87 7.97 1.11 -16.44
CA TRP A 87 8.82 0.01 -16.89
C TRP A 87 8.00 -1.17 -17.46
N PHE A 88 6.76 -1.37 -16.98
CA PHE A 88 5.85 -2.37 -17.54
C PHE A 88 5.29 -2.03 -18.92
N GLU A 89 5.48 -0.80 -19.43
CA GLU A 89 5.13 -0.46 -20.81
C GLU A 89 5.95 -1.28 -21.81
N ARG A 90 7.18 -1.70 -21.45
CA ARG A 90 7.98 -2.63 -22.25
C ARG A 90 7.28 -3.98 -22.45
N TRP A 91 6.37 -4.34 -21.56
CA TRP A 91 5.59 -5.58 -21.60
C TRP A 91 4.18 -5.35 -22.16
N GLY A 92 3.90 -4.16 -22.71
CA GLY A 92 2.62 -3.80 -23.32
C GLY A 92 1.55 -3.33 -22.33
N LEU A 93 1.88 -3.13 -21.05
CA LEU A 93 0.95 -2.60 -20.05
C LEU A 93 1.10 -1.08 -19.95
N THR A 94 0.02 -0.34 -20.22
CA THR A 94 0.05 1.12 -20.04
C THR A 94 0.14 1.48 -18.56
N TYR A 95 0.65 2.67 -18.23
CA TYR A 95 0.73 3.18 -16.85
C TYR A 95 -0.57 2.96 -16.04
N VAL A 96 -1.73 3.29 -16.63
CA VAL A 96 -3.04 3.13 -15.98
C VAL A 96 -3.33 1.67 -15.66
N GLN A 97 -3.01 0.76 -16.58
CA GLN A 97 -3.22 -0.67 -16.38
C GLN A 97 -2.27 -1.21 -15.31
N ALA A 98 -0.98 -0.90 -15.42
CA ALA A 98 0.04 -1.31 -14.45
C ALA A 98 -0.31 -0.82 -13.03
N SER A 99 -0.73 0.45 -12.90
CA SER A 99 -1.16 1.03 -11.63
C SER A 99 -2.35 0.27 -11.03
N VAL A 100 -3.41 -0.02 -11.79
CA VAL A 100 -4.56 -0.76 -11.27
C VAL A 100 -4.17 -2.18 -10.85
N TRP A 101 -3.38 -2.88 -11.67
CA TRP A 101 -2.94 -4.23 -11.34
C TRP A 101 -2.09 -4.27 -10.07
N ILE A 102 -1.08 -3.41 -9.97
CA ILE A 102 -0.08 -3.46 -8.91
C ILE A 102 -0.57 -2.80 -7.62
N CYS A 103 -1.28 -1.68 -7.71
CA CYS A 103 -1.69 -0.89 -6.55
C CYS A 103 -3.07 -1.28 -6.02
N VAL A 104 -3.91 -1.94 -6.81
CA VAL A 104 -5.28 -2.31 -6.41
C VAL A 104 -5.47 -3.82 -6.40
N VAL A 105 -5.29 -4.48 -7.56
CA VAL A 105 -5.62 -5.90 -7.69
C VAL A 105 -4.69 -6.78 -6.83
N VAL A 106 -3.37 -6.60 -6.94
CA VAL A 106 -2.39 -7.39 -6.18
C VAL A 106 -2.61 -7.24 -4.67
N PRO A 107 -2.74 -6.03 -4.09
CA PRO A 107 -3.02 -5.88 -2.67
C PRO A 107 -4.32 -6.53 -2.23
N ILE A 108 -5.40 -6.40 -3.02
CA ILE A 108 -6.68 -7.06 -2.72
C ILE A 108 -6.51 -8.59 -2.72
N CYS A 109 -5.83 -9.16 -3.72
CA CYS A 109 -5.55 -10.59 -3.78
C CYS A 109 -4.76 -11.08 -2.56
N ILE A 110 -3.72 -10.33 -2.14
CA ILE A 110 -2.94 -10.64 -0.94
C ILE A 110 -3.83 -10.57 0.31
N MET A 111 -4.63 -9.53 0.48
CA MET A 111 -5.54 -9.41 1.64
C MET A 111 -6.53 -10.57 1.70
N LEU A 112 -7.18 -10.90 0.59
CA LEU A 112 -8.12 -12.01 0.50
C LEU A 112 -7.45 -13.34 0.82
N GLY A 113 -6.26 -13.59 0.27
CA GLY A 113 -5.45 -14.77 0.57
C GLY A 113 -5.10 -14.88 2.05
N LEU A 114 -4.66 -13.79 2.68
CA LEU A 114 -4.35 -13.76 4.11
C LEU A 114 -5.59 -14.01 4.97
N VAL A 115 -6.75 -13.41 4.63
CA VAL A 115 -8.00 -13.64 5.33
C VAL A 115 -8.46 -15.10 5.19
N TYR A 116 -8.35 -15.68 4.00
CA TYR A 116 -8.67 -17.08 3.74
C TYR A 116 -7.81 -18.01 4.60
N VAL A 117 -6.48 -17.82 4.61
CA VAL A 117 -5.55 -18.59 5.45
C VAL A 117 -5.88 -18.44 6.94
N LYS A 118 -6.21 -17.22 7.39
CA LYS A 118 -6.62 -16.97 8.78
C LYS A 118 -7.90 -17.73 9.15
N ARG A 119 -8.87 -17.83 8.24
CA ARG A 119 -10.10 -18.61 8.45
C ARG A 119 -9.80 -20.11 8.47
N TYR A 120 -9.02 -20.60 7.52
CA TYR A 120 -8.62 -22.01 7.44
C TYR A 120 -7.93 -22.49 8.72
N LYS A 121 -6.97 -21.72 9.27
CA LYS A 121 -6.30 -22.05 10.54
C LYS A 121 -7.21 -22.01 11.78
N ARG A 122 -8.39 -21.38 11.69
CA ARG A 122 -9.37 -21.31 12.79
C ARG A 122 -10.41 -22.42 12.76
N LEU A 123 -10.51 -23.19 11.68
CA LEU A 123 -11.42 -24.33 11.63
C LEU A 123 -10.93 -25.44 12.56
N PRO A 124 -11.83 -26.11 13.30
CA PRO A 124 -11.46 -27.29 14.08
C PRO A 124 -10.93 -28.35 13.12
N LYS A 125 -9.75 -28.89 13.40
CA LYS A 125 -9.28 -30.11 12.75
C LYS A 125 -10.11 -31.25 13.32
N HIS A 126 -11.08 -31.73 12.55
CA HIS A 126 -11.79 -32.98 12.84
C HIS A 126 -10.84 -34.17 12.64
#